data_AF-X1EN10-F1
#
_entry.id   AF-X1EN10-F1
#
_cell.length_a   1.000
_cell.length_b   1.000
_cell.length_c   1.000
_cell.angle_alpha   90.00
_cell.angle_beta   90.00
_cell.angle_gamma   90.00
#
_symmetry.space_group_name_H-M   'P 1'
#
loop_
_entity.id
_entity.type
_entity.pdbx_description
1 polymer ?
#
loop_
_entity_poly.entity_id
_entity_poly.type
_entity_poly.pdbx_seq_one_letter_code
_entity_poly.pdbx_strand_id
1 'polypeptide(L)' 'LISNGDKGIIKILRLIPAGSKELTAEQFVNGYKIKAGEVLG' A
#
# COMPACT_ATOMS: atom_id res chain seq x y z
N LEU A 1 4.85 1.02 4.69
CA LEU A 1 4.30 1.49 5.99
C LEU A 1 3.47 2.72 5.69
N ILE A 2 2.27 2.83 6.26
CA ILE A 2 1.36 3.96 6.00
C ILE A 2 1.14 4.69 7.32
N SER A 3 1.30 6.01 7.31
CA SER A 3 0.94 6.88 8.42
C SER A 3 -0.57 7.16 8.37
N ASN A 4 -1.25 7.00 9.49
CA ASN A 4 -2.68 7.27 9.66
C ASN A 4 -2.96 8.64 10.30
N GLY A 5 -1.94 9.49 10.51
CA GLY A 5 -2.08 10.84 11.05
C GLY A 5 -2.13 10.93 12.58
N ASP A 6 -2.29 9.82 13.31
CA ASP A 6 -2.36 9.80 14.79
C ASP A 6 -1.08 9.29 15.47
N LYS A 7 0.06 9.36 14.75
CA LYS A 7 1.36 8.74 15.07
C LYS A 7 1.38 7.21 14.94
N GLY A 8 0.26 6.57 14.63
CA GLY A 8 0.18 5.17 14.27
C GLY A 8 0.84 4.86 12.92
N ILE A 9 1.37 3.65 12.81
CA ILE A 9 1.92 3.13 11.56
C ILE A 9 1.22 1.82 11.25
N ILE A 10 0.62 1.73 10.07
CA ILE A 10 -0.02 0.52 9.57
C ILE A 10 0.92 -0.19 8.60
N LYS A 11 1.09 -1.50 8.80
CA LYS A 11 1.79 -2.38 7.86
C LYS A 11 0.77 -3.21 7.08
N ILE A 12 0.61 -2.89 5.80
CA ILE A 12 -0.16 -3.75 4.88
C ILE A 12 0.71 -4.95 4.53
N LEU A 13 0.14 -6.15 4.66
CA LEU A 13 0.78 -7.39 4.26
C LEU A 13 0.28 -7.86 2.88
N ARG A 14 -1.03 -7.73 2.64
CA ARG A 14 -1.71 -8.09 1.40
C ARG A 14 -2.87 -7.14 1.12
N LEU A 15 -3.26 -7.04 -0.15
CA LEU A 15 -4.40 -6.26 -0.61
C LEU A 15 -4.91 -6.76 -1.97
N ILE A 16 -6.13 -6.33 -2.32
CA ILE A 16 -6.75 -6.62 -3.61
C ILE A 16 -7.01 -5.28 -4.31
N PRO A 17 -6.21 -4.92 -5.33
CA PRO A 17 -6.51 -3.76 -6.16
C PRO A 17 -7.76 -3.99 -7.00
N ALA A 18 -8.48 -2.92 -7.32
CA ALA A 18 -9.67 -3.02 -8.16
C ALA A 18 -9.34 -3.69 -9.51
N GLY A 19 -10.16 -4.66 -9.91
CA GLY A 19 -9.97 -5.41 -11.16
C GLY A 19 -8.75 -6.36 -11.18
N SER A 20 -8.09 -6.57 -10.05
CA SER A 20 -6.90 -7.42 -9.93
C SER A 20 -7.10 -8.54 -8.91
N LYS A 21 -6.19 -9.52 -8.93
CA LYS A 21 -6.14 -10.57 -7.91
C LYS A 21 -5.43 -10.07 -6.64
N GLU A 22 -5.51 -10.84 -5.56
CA GLU A 22 -4.76 -10.56 -4.33
C GLU A 22 -3.26 -10.48 -4.61
N LEU A 23 -2.62 -9.46 -4.04
CA LEU A 23 -1.19 -9.23 -4.11
C LEU A 23 -0.61 -9.06 -2.71
N THR A 24 0.67 -9.40 -2.55
CA THR A 24 1.46 -8.93 -1.43
C THR A 24 1.69 -7.42 -1.55
N ALA A 25 1.92 -6.74 -0.43
CA ALA A 25 2.19 -5.31 -0.42
C ALA A 25 3.42 -4.93 -1.29
N GLU A 26 4.44 -5.79 -1.33
CA GLU A 26 5.64 -5.57 -2.14
C GLU A 26 5.36 -5.66 -3.65
N GLN A 27 4.61 -6.69 -4.08
CA GLN A 27 4.19 -6.82 -5.48
C GLN A 27 3.35 -5.63 -5.91
N PHE A 28 2.46 -5.14 -5.05
CA PHE A 28 1.66 -3.95 -5.31
C PHE A 28 2.53 -2.71 -5.47
N VAL A 29 3.40 -2.40 -4.49
CA VAL A 29 4.28 -1.21 -4.54
C VAL A 29 5.17 -1.21 -5.78
N ASN A 30 5.78 -2.36 -6.10
CA ASN A 30 6.68 -2.49 -7.25
C ASN A 30 5.93 -2.44 -8.58
N GLY A 31 4.78 -3.13 -8.70
CA GLY A 31 4.00 -3.18 -9.93
C GLY A 31 3.36 -1.84 -10.30
N TYR A 32 2.84 -1.13 -9.30
CA TYR A 32 2.21 0.18 -9.47
C TYR A 32 3.19 1.35 -9.31
N LYS A 33 4.47 1.07 -9.01
CA LYS A 33 5.55 2.06 -8.84
C LYS A 33 5.21 3.14 -7.80
N ILE A 34 4.53 2.73 -6.72
CA ILE A 34 4.15 3.62 -5.61
C ILE A 34 5.42 4.19 -4.99
N LYS A 35 5.47 5.51 -4.79
CA LYS A 35 6.64 6.18 -4.21
C LYS A 35 6.43 6.47 -2.72
N ALA A 36 7.53 6.53 -1.98
CA ALA A 36 7.49 7.01 -0.61
C ALA A 36 7.00 8.47 -0.57
N GLY A 37 6.05 8.76 0.30
CA GLY A 37 5.41 10.08 0.41
C GLY A 37 4.18 10.26 -0.48
N GLU A 38 3.81 9.27 -1.28
CA GLU A 38 2.54 9.25 -2.00
C GLU A 38 1.38 9.11 -1.02
N VAL A 39 0.38 9.98 -1.16
CA VAL A 39 -0.83 9.99 -0.32
C VAL A 39 -1.86 9.07 -0.95
N LEU A 40 -2.40 8.16 -0.14
CA LEU A 40 -3.49 7.26 -0.53
C LEU A 40 -4.84 7.94 -0.25
N GLY A 41 -5.78 7.86 -1.19
CA GLY A 41 -7.11 8.47 -1.11
C GLY A 41 -8.14 7.77 -1.98
#